data_AF-A0A352FU72-F1
#
_entry.id   AF-A0A352FU72-F1
#
_cell.length_a   1.000
_cell.length_b   1.000
_cell.length_c   1.000
_cell.angle_alpha   90.00
_cell.angle_beta   90.00
_cell.angle_gamma   90.00
#
_symmetry.space_group_name_H-M   'P 1'
#
loop_
_entity.id
_entity.type
_entity.pdbx_description
1 polymer ?
#
loop_
_entity_poly.entity_id
_entity_poly.type
_entity_poly.pdbx_seq_one_letter_code
_entity_poly.pdbx_strand_id
1 'polypeptide(L)'
;MTESNTPPDMNELARLRALVADYETKLTDAAALVARVRHEINNPLAALLGQAQLLLREEDLSEKSRRRASTIESQAKRIEEIVAELRDLQTPVPAINRQEE
;
A
#
# COMPACT_ATOMS: atom_id res chain seq x y z
N MET A 1 50.95 -11.76 17.25
CA MET A 1 50.06 -10.73 16.70
C MET A 1 48.65 -11.15 17.03
N THR A 2 48.17 -10.77 18.22
CA THR A 2 46.83 -11.11 18.69
C THR A 2 45.90 -9.99 18.26
N GLU A 3 45.02 -10.27 17.31
CA GLU A 3 43.92 -9.39 16.92
C GLU A 3 43.14 -9.04 18.18
N SER A 4 43.13 -7.75 18.57
CA SER A 4 42.26 -7.28 19.64
C SER A 4 40.83 -7.35 19.12
N ASN A 5 40.16 -8.45 19.42
CA ASN A 5 38.72 -8.55 19.27
C ASN A 5 38.10 -7.77 20.44
N THR A 6 38.13 -6.43 20.34
CA THR A 6 37.44 -5.55 21.27
C THR A 6 35.96 -5.85 21.10
N PRO A 7 35.25 -6.32 22.14
CA PRO A 7 33.82 -6.58 22.04
C PRO A 7 33.13 -5.28 21.59
N PRO A 8 32.12 -5.35 20.70
CA PRO A 8 31.40 -4.16 20.27
C PRO A 8 30.91 -3.41 21.50
N ASP A 9 31.06 -2.08 21.49
CA ASP A 9 30.52 -1.24 22.54
C ASP A 9 29.03 -1.55 22.69
N MET A 10 28.69 -2.22 23.81
CA MET A 10 27.35 -2.73 24.07
C MET A 10 26.31 -1.61 24.05
N ASN A 11 26.74 -0.37 24.31
CA ASN A 11 25.89 0.81 24.28
C ASN A 11 25.56 1.24 22.83
N GLU A 12 26.53 1.17 21.92
CA GLU A 12 26.32 1.49 20.50
C GLU A 12 25.48 0.43 19.80
N LEU A 13 25.69 -0.86 20.11
CA LEU A 13 24.85 -1.94 19.58
C LEU A 13 23.39 -1.80 20.05
N ALA A 14 23.16 -1.46 21.34
CA ALA A 14 21.83 -1.22 21.86
C ALA A 14 21.15 -0.01 21.19
N ARG A 15 21.92 1.07 20.95
CA ARG A 15 21.44 2.26 20.25
C ARG A 15 21.04 1.96 18.80
N LEU A 16 21.86 1.22 18.06
CA LEU A 16 21.56 0.83 16.68
C LEU A 16 20.33 -0.08 16.60
N ARG A 17 20.17 -1.03 17.54
CA ARG A 17 18.97 -1.86 17.64
C ARG A 17 17.70 -1.04 17.91
N ALA A 18 17.78 -0.08 18.83
CA ALA A 18 16.66 0.81 19.11
C ALA A 18 16.28 1.66 17.88
N LEU A 19 17.28 2.13 17.12
CA LEU A 19 17.05 2.88 15.89
C LEU A 19 16.37 2.00 14.81
N VAL A 20 16.82 0.76 14.62
CA VAL A 20 16.19 -0.19 13.70
C VAL A 20 14.73 -0.45 14.10
N ALA A 21 14.46 -0.68 15.39
CA ALA A 21 13.10 -0.91 15.88
C ALA A 21 12.17 0.31 15.67
N ASP A 22 12.69 1.53 15.84
CA ASP A 22 11.95 2.76 15.52
C ASP A 22 11.61 2.85 14.02
N TYR A 23 12.57 2.53 13.14
CA TYR A 23 12.32 2.49 11.70
C TYR A 23 11.35 1.39 11.28
N GLU A 24 11.44 0.18 11.87
CA GLU A 24 10.48 -0.91 11.64
C GLU A 24 9.05 -0.48 12.00
N THR A 25 8.90 0.23 13.13
CA THR A 25 7.61 0.79 13.56
C THR A 25 7.08 1.80 12.54
N LYS A 26 7.91 2.76 12.12
CA LYS A 26 7.53 3.77 11.13
C LYS A 26 7.13 3.17 9.78
N LEU A 27 7.84 2.14 9.33
CA LEU A 27 7.51 1.43 8.09
C LEU A 27 6.20 0.64 8.23
N THR A 28 5.94 0.06 9.40
CA THR A 28 4.68 -0.62 9.72
C THR A 28 3.50 0.35 9.68
N ASP A 29 3.64 1.51 10.32
CA ASP A 29 2.62 2.55 10.33
C ASP A 29 2.35 3.10 8.92
N ALA A 30 3.40 3.30 8.13
CA ALA A 30 3.29 3.73 6.74
C ALA A 30 2.53 2.70 5.88
N ALA A 31 2.87 1.42 5.99
CA ALA A 31 2.18 0.36 5.27
C ALA A 31 0.70 0.25 5.67
N ALA A 32 0.40 0.37 6.97
CA ALA A 32 -0.96 0.38 7.48
C ALA A 32 -1.76 1.58 6.95
N LEU A 33 -1.13 2.76 6.88
CA LEU A 33 -1.75 3.95 6.27
C LEU A 33 -2.06 3.74 4.79
N VAL A 34 -1.10 3.23 4.02
CA VAL A 34 -1.29 2.93 2.59
C VAL A 34 -2.44 1.94 2.39
N ALA A 35 -2.50 0.89 3.21
CA ALA A 35 -3.60 -0.08 3.15
C ALA A 35 -4.96 0.58 3.39
N ARG A 36 -5.08 1.46 4.40
CA ARG A 36 -6.30 2.22 4.67
C ARG A 36 -6.68 3.12 3.51
N VAL A 37 -5.73 3.90 2.99
CA VAL A 37 -5.95 4.79 1.84
C VAL A 37 -6.43 4.01 0.62
N ARG A 38 -5.82 2.86 0.33
CA ARG A 38 -6.26 1.97 -0.76
C ARG A 38 -7.72 1.54 -0.58
N HIS A 39 -8.10 1.11 0.62
CA HIS A 39 -9.49 0.74 0.90
C HIS A 39 -10.46 1.91 0.76
N GLU A 40 -10.10 3.09 1.27
CA GLU A 40 -10.93 4.29 1.19
C GLU A 40 -11.08 4.83 -0.23
N ILE A 41 -10.11 4.61 -1.13
CA ILE A 41 -10.21 4.95 -2.56
C ILE A 41 -11.03 3.91 -3.32
N ASN A 42 -10.82 2.62 -3.07
CA ASN A 42 -11.54 1.56 -3.78
C ASN A 42 -13.05 1.62 -3.53
N ASN A 43 -13.49 2.06 -2.34
CA ASN A 43 -14.91 2.17 -2.01
C ASN A 43 -15.70 3.11 -2.95
N PRO A 44 -15.37 4.42 -3.05
CA PRO A 44 -16.04 5.33 -3.97
C PRO A 44 -15.79 4.96 -5.44
N LEU A 45 -14.65 4.36 -5.77
CA LEU A 45 -14.35 3.93 -7.13
C LEU A 45 -15.26 2.78 -7.58
N ALA A 46 -15.49 1.79 -6.71
CA ALA A 46 -16.43 0.70 -6.97
C ALA A 46 -17.86 1.24 -7.16
N ALA A 47 -18.28 2.20 -6.33
CA ALA A 47 -19.58 2.86 -6.47
C ALA A 47 -19.70 3.60 -7.81
N LEU A 48 -18.68 4.39 -8.18
CA LEU A 48 -18.63 5.13 -9.43
C LEU A 48 -18.63 4.21 -10.66
N LEU A 49 -17.87 3.12 -10.62
CA LEU A 49 -17.86 2.10 -11.67
C LEU A 49 -19.25 1.45 -11.80
N GLY A 50 -19.88 1.10 -10.68
CA GLY A 50 -21.24 0.56 -10.66
C GLY A 50 -22.26 1.51 -11.28
N GLN A 51 -22.21 2.81 -10.96
CA GLN A 51 -23.09 3.82 -11.57
C GLN A 51 -22.87 3.97 -13.07
N ALA A 52 -21.60 4.02 -13.52
CA ALA A 52 -21.29 4.06 -14.95
C ALA A 52 -21.82 2.83 -15.69
N GLN A 53 -21.68 1.65 -15.10
CA GLN A 53 -22.19 0.39 -15.66
C GLN A 53 -23.72 0.32 -15.68
N LEU A 54 -24.40 0.82 -14.65
CA LEU A 54 -25.85 0.92 -14.63
C LEU A 54 -26.35 1.85 -15.74
N LEU A 55 -25.75 3.04 -15.91
CA LEU A 55 -26.08 3.95 -17.00
C LEU A 55 -25.88 3.29 -18.38
N LEU A 56 -24.77 2.58 -18.59
CA LEU A 56 -24.50 1.91 -19.86
C LEU A 56 -25.51 0.82 -20.22
N ARG A 57 -26.27 0.30 -19.24
CA ARG A 57 -27.34 -0.69 -19.44
C ARG A 57 -28.68 -0.08 -19.85
N GLU A 58 -28.86 1.23 -19.71
CA GLU A 58 -30.08 1.92 -20.17
C GLU A 58 -30.17 1.86 -21.71
N GLU A 59 -31.34 1.45 -22.21
CA GLU A 59 -31.58 1.25 -23.65
C GLU A 59 -31.78 2.59 -24.39
N ASP A 60 -32.38 3.57 -23.71
CA ASP A 60 -32.71 4.91 -24.21
C ASP A 60 -31.60 5.96 -23.97
N LEU A 61 -30.43 5.52 -23.51
CA LEU A 61 -29.29 6.40 -23.28
C LEU A 61 -28.75 6.96 -24.60
N SER A 62 -28.73 8.30 -24.73
CA SER A 62 -28.19 8.96 -25.92
C SER A 62 -26.75 8.54 -26.21
N GLU A 63 -26.37 8.48 -27.49
CA GLU A 63 -25.01 8.16 -27.93
C GLU A 63 -23.91 9.02 -27.29
N LYS A 64 -24.20 10.30 -27.06
CA LYS A 64 -23.28 11.23 -26.38
C LYS A 64 -23.09 10.83 -24.92
N SER A 65 -24.18 10.48 -24.23
CA SER A 65 -24.14 10.04 -22.83
C SER A 65 -23.46 8.67 -22.71
N ARG A 66 -23.75 7.74 -23.62
CA ARG A 66 -23.10 6.42 -23.70
C ARG A 66 -21.57 6.53 -23.83
N ARG A 67 -21.08 7.40 -24.73
CA ARG A 67 -19.63 7.68 -24.86
C ARG A 67 -19.02 8.24 -23.58
N ARG A 68 -19.71 9.15 -22.90
CA ARG A 68 -19.25 9.72 -21.62
C ARG A 68 -19.22 8.67 -20.51
N ALA A 69 -20.26 7.87 -20.37
CA ALA A 69 -20.33 6.81 -19.37
C ALA A 69 -19.23 5.75 -19.60
N SER A 70 -18.97 5.36 -20.85
CA SER A 70 -17.86 4.47 -21.20
C SER A 70 -16.50 5.07 -20.89
N THR A 71 -16.33 6.38 -21.11
CA THR A 71 -15.09 7.08 -20.73
C THR A 71 -14.92 7.06 -19.20
N ILE A 72 -15.97 7.37 -18.43
CA ILE A 72 -15.94 7.31 -16.96
C ILE A 72 -15.57 5.92 -16.48
N GLU A 73 -16.19 4.87 -17.05
CA GLU A 73 -15.89 3.47 -16.73
C GLU A 73 -14.40 3.14 -16.98
N SER A 74 -13.86 3.56 -18.13
CA SER A 74 -12.46 3.33 -18.48
C SER A 74 -11.48 4.02 -17.53
N GLN A 75 -11.80 5.26 -17.11
CA GLN A 75 -10.94 5.99 -16.18
C GLN A 75 -11.02 5.41 -14.78
N ALA A 76 -12.20 4.98 -14.34
CA ALA A 76 -12.37 4.30 -13.06
C ALA A 76 -11.52 3.02 -12.99
N LYS A 77 -11.58 2.17 -14.02
CA LYS A 77 -10.76 0.96 -14.14
C LYS A 77 -9.26 1.27 -14.11
N ARG A 78 -8.82 2.31 -14.83
CA ARG A 78 -7.41 2.74 -14.82
C ARG A 78 -6.96 3.22 -13.43
N ILE A 79 -7.81 3.92 -12.69
CA ILE A 79 -7.50 4.34 -11.32
C ILE A 79 -7.42 3.11 -10.40
N GLU A 80 -8.31 2.12 -10.58
CA GLU A 80 -8.26 0.85 -9.84
C GLU A 80 -6.93 0.14 -10.04
N GLU A 81 -6.43 0.07 -11.29
CA GLU A 81 -5.13 -0.51 -11.62
C GLU A 81 -3.97 0.23 -10.91
N ILE A 82 -3.94 1.56 -10.95
CA ILE A 82 -2.92 2.38 -10.29
C ILE A 82 -2.95 2.17 -8.76
N VAL A 83 -4.16 2.11 -8.19
CA VAL A 83 -4.35 1.89 -6.74
C VAL A 83 -3.98 0.46 -6.34
N ALA A 84 -4.13 -0.52 -7.24
CA ALA A 84 -3.70 -1.89 -7.03
C ALA A 84 -2.17 -2.02 -6.93
N GLU A 85 -1.39 -1.16 -7.59
CA GLU A 85 0.08 -1.12 -7.44
C GLU A 85 0.51 -0.82 -5.99
N LEU A 86 -0.34 -0.15 -5.20
CA LEU A 86 -0.08 0.11 -3.77
C LEU A 86 -0.17 -1.15 -2.90
N ARG A 87 -0.59 -2.29 -3.45
CA ARG A 87 -0.73 -3.56 -2.72
C ARG A 87 0.62 -4.24 -2.44
N ASP A 88 1.65 -3.88 -3.20
CA ASP A 88 2.99 -4.48 -3.09
C ASP A 88 3.84 -3.85 -1.98
N LEU A 89 3.34 -2.80 -1.32
CA LEU A 89 3.98 -2.19 -0.16
C LEU A 89 3.79 -3.10 1.07
N GLN A 90 4.72 -4.03 1.25
CA GLN A 90 4.79 -4.93 2.40
C GLN A 90 5.53 -4.27 3.58
N THR A 91 5.11 -4.60 4.79
CA THR A 91 5.88 -4.29 5.99
C THR A 91 7.18 -5.10 6.02
N PRO A 92 8.28 -4.54 6.54
CA PRO A 92 9.49 -5.32 6.79
C PRO A 92 9.16 -6.57 7.61
N VAL A 93 9.72 -7.71 7.26
CA VAL A 93 9.72 -8.88 8.15
C VAL A 93 10.61 -8.50 9.33
N PRO A 94 10.09 -8.50 10.58
CA PRO A 94 10.87 -8.08 11.74
C PRO A 94 12.16 -8.90 11.82
N ALA A 95 13.30 -8.20 11.88
CA ALA A 95 14.62 -8.85 11.84
C ALA A 95 14.98 -9.57 13.17
N ILE A 96 14.10 -9.55 14.16
CA ILE A 96 14.34 -10.04 15.52
C ILE A 96 13.46 -11.27 15.79
N ASN A 97 13.81 -12.41 15.18
CA ASN A 97 13.36 -13.75 15.60
C ASN A 97 14.30 -14.85 15.07
N ARG A 98 15.62 -14.60 15.03
CA ARG A 98 16.63 -15.64 14.74
C ARG A 98 17.79 -15.58 15.73
N GLN A 99 17.50 -15.52 17.03
CA GLN A 99 18.46 -15.84 18.10
C GLN A 99 17.74 -16.40 19.33
N GLU A 100 16.92 -17.43 19.13
CA GLU A 100 16.50 -18.35 20.22
C GLU A 100 16.30 -19.77 19.64
N GLU A 101 17.38 -20.35 19.12
CA GLU A 101 17.62 -21.81 19.06
C GLU A 101 19.09 -22.09 19.38
#